data_AF-A0A959V096-F1
#
_entry.id   AF-A0A959V096-F1
#
_cell.length_a   1.000
_cell.length_b   1.000
_cell.length_c   1.000
_cell.angle_alpha   90.00
_cell.angle_beta   90.00
_cell.angle_gamma   90.00
#
_symmetry.space_group_name_H-M   'P 1'
#
loop_
_entity.id
_entity.type
_entity.pdbx_description
1 polymer ?
#
loop_
_entity_poly.entity_id
_entity_poly.type
_entity_poly.pdbx_seq_one_letter_code
_entity_poly.pdbx_strand_id
1 'polypeptide(L)'
;FGIEKIKTIGDAYMCAAGLPEEHPQHALAMVLMALAMLDEADRVNRERAREGLAEWPIRIGIHTGPVIAGVVGEKKFAYDVWGDTV
;
A
#
# COMPACT_ATOMS: atom_id res chain seq x y z
N PHE A 1 -3.52 11.43 -0.45
CA PHE A 1 -2.24 11.21 0.24
C PHE A 1 -1.01 11.29 -0.68
N GLY A 2 -1.13 11.33 -2.01
CA GLY A 2 0.08 11.35 -2.87
C GLY A 2 0.84 10.02 -2.81
N ILE A 3 0.10 8.91 -2.80
CA ILE A 3 0.62 7.55 -2.68
C ILE A 3 0.32 6.82 -3.99
N GLU A 4 1.33 6.18 -4.55
CA GLU A 4 1.24 5.41 -5.77
C GLU A 4 1.03 3.93 -5.45
N LYS A 5 0.09 3.29 -6.15
CA LYS A 5 -0.09 1.85 -6.06
C LYS A 5 1.00 1.19 -6.89
N ILE A 6 1.80 0.33 -6.26
CA ILE A 6 2.83 -0.43 -6.99
C ILE A 6 2.21 -1.70 -7.57
N LYS A 7 1.71 -2.60 -6.70
CA LYS A 7 1.15 -3.87 -7.16
C LYS A 7 0.29 -4.54 -6.10
N THR A 8 -0.36 -5.63 -6.52
CA THR A 8 -1.02 -6.60 -5.64
C THR A 8 -0.29 -7.94 -5.76
N ILE A 9 -0.06 -8.61 -4.63
CA ILE A 9 0.66 -9.90 -4.55
C ILE A 9 -0.20 -10.86 -3.74
N GLY A 10 -1.00 -11.69 -4.42
CA GLY A 10 -2.00 -12.50 -3.72
C GLY A 10 -3.02 -11.61 -3.01
N ASP A 11 -3.09 -11.72 -1.69
CA ASP A 11 -3.91 -10.90 -0.80
C ASP A 11 -3.22 -9.60 -0.32
N ALA A 12 -1.93 -9.41 -0.64
CA ALA A 12 -1.19 -8.23 -0.25
C ALA A 12 -1.36 -7.08 -1.24
N TYR A 13 -1.42 -5.86 -0.71
CA TYR A 13 -1.42 -4.60 -1.45
C TYR A 13 -0.16 -3.81 -1.13
N MET A 14 0.59 -3.43 -2.15
CA MET A 14 1.83 -2.67 -2.01
C MET A 14 1.69 -1.29 -2.65
N CYS A 15 2.08 -0.25 -1.90
CA CYS A 15 2.06 1.13 -2.34
C CYS A 15 3.27 1.88 -1.80
N ALA A 16 3.62 3.00 -2.43
CA ALA A 16 4.76 3.83 -2.06
C ALA A 16 4.38 5.31 -2.10
N ALA A 17 4.98 6.11 -1.23
CA ALA A 17 4.93 7.56 -1.27
C ALA A 17 6.29 8.10 -1.72
N GLY A 18 6.31 9.23 -2.43
CA GLY A 18 7.55 9.80 -2.98
C GLY A 18 8.02 9.14 -4.28
N LEU A 19 7.12 8.43 -4.97
CA LEU A 19 7.32 7.90 -6.31
C LEU A 19 6.07 8.18 -7.17
N PRO A 20 6.22 8.44 -8.47
CA PRO A 20 7.48 8.69 -9.18
C PRO A 20 8.09 10.07 -8.85
N GLU A 21 7.30 10.97 -8.26
CA GLU A 21 7.73 12.30 -7.85
C GLU A 21 8.06 12.33 -6.36
N GLU A 22 9.13 13.06 -6.01
CA GLU A 22 9.52 13.23 -4.61
C GLU A 22 8.41 13.89 -3.80
N HIS A 23 8.17 13.37 -2.59
CA HIS A 23 7.18 13.90 -1.68
C HIS A 23 7.85 14.16 -0.32
N PRO A 24 8.15 15.41 0.07
CA PRO A 24 8.90 15.73 1.29
C PRO A 24 8.30 15.16 2.58
N GLN A 25 6.98 14.93 2.58
CA GLN A 25 6.25 14.35 3.72
C GLN A 25 5.81 12.90 3.44
N HIS A 26 6.54 12.15 2.62
CA HIS A 26 6.16 10.79 2.18
C HIS A 26 5.85 9.85 3.36
N ALA A 27 6.63 9.91 4.43
CA ALA A 27 6.43 9.10 5.63
C ALA A 27 5.11 9.45 6.35
N LEU A 28 4.82 10.75 6.52
CA LEU A 28 3.56 11.21 7.12
C LEU A 28 2.36 10.79 6.26
N ALA A 29 2.45 10.99 4.94
CA ALA A 29 1.41 10.57 4.01
C ALA A 29 1.11 9.06 4.12
N MET A 30 2.15 8.22 4.20
CA MET A 30 2.00 6.77 4.31
C MET A 30 1.37 6.34 5.64
N VAL A 31 1.75 6.96 6.75
CA VAL A 31 1.13 6.70 8.06
C VAL A 31 -0.34 7.12 8.07
N LEU A 32 -0.67 8.30 7.52
CA LEU A 32 -2.07 8.76 7.43
C LEU A 32 -2.92 7.83 6.56
N MET A 33 -2.39 7.33 5.46
CA MET A 33 -3.06 6.33 4.63
C MET A 33 -3.29 5.03 5.38
N ALA A 34 -2.28 4.54 6.11
CA ALA A 34 -2.41 3.31 6.89
C ALA A 34 -3.51 3.42 7.96
N LEU A 35 -3.59 4.55 8.66
CA LEU A 35 -4.67 4.81 9.62
C LEU A 35 -6.04 4.82 8.92
N ALA A 36 -6.16 5.50 7.78
CA ALA A 36 -7.40 5.50 7.00
C ALA A 36 -7.80 4.11 6.50
N MET A 37 -6.82 3.26 6.13
CA MET A 37 -7.08 1.87 5.74
C MET A 37 -7.58 1.02 6.91
N LEU A 38 -7.05 1.23 8.11
CA LEU A 38 -7.51 0.53 9.32
C LEU A 38 -8.95 0.96 9.67
N ASP A 39 -9.24 2.26 9.64
CA ASP A 39 -10.59 2.78 9.89
C ASP A 39 -11.62 2.21 8.89
N GLU A 40 -11.22 2.08 7.62
CA GLU A 40 -12.05 1.51 6.57
C GLU A 40 -12.23 0.00 6.73
N ALA A 41 -11.18 -0.73 7.09
CA ALA A 41 -11.28 -2.16 7.40
C ALA A 41 -12.23 -2.40 8.59
N ASP A 42 -12.17 -1.58 9.63
CA ASP A 42 -13.09 -1.63 10.76
C ASP A 42 -14.53 -1.31 10.34
N ARG A 43 -14.74 -0.35 9.44
CA ARG A 43 -16.05 -0.05 8.86
C ARG A 43 -16.61 -1.27 8.13
N VAL A 44 -15.81 -1.88 7.26
CA VAL A 44 -16.18 -3.08 6.51
C VAL A 44 -16.47 -4.25 7.45
N ASN A 45 -15.67 -4.44 8.51
CA ASN A 45 -15.89 -5.50 9.49
C ASN A 45 -17.19 -5.31 10.28
N ARG A 46 -17.56 -4.07 10.63
CA ARG A 46 -18.88 -3.78 11.22
C ARG A 46 -20.05 -4.13 10.29
N GLU A 47 -19.89 -3.93 8.99
CA GLU A 47 -20.91 -4.30 7.99
C GLU A 47 -21.02 -5.81 7.83
N ARG A 48 -19.88 -6.50 7.71
CA ARG A 48 -19.80 -7.96 7.68
C ARG A 48 -20.44 -8.60 8.91
N ALA A 49 -20.20 -8.05 10.09
CA ALA A 49 -20.81 -8.53 11.32
C ALA A 49 -22.36 -8.43 11.30
N ARG A 50 -22.93 -7.38 10.70
CA ARG A 50 -24.40 -7.24 10.53
C ARG A 50 -24.97 -8.29 9.58
N GLU A 51 -24.17 -8.74 8.63
CA GLU A 51 -24.52 -9.80 7.68
C GLU A 51 -24.20 -11.21 8.22
N GLY A 52 -23.69 -11.33 9.45
CA GLY A 52 -23.29 -12.60 10.04
C GLY A 52 -22.03 -13.21 9.42
N LEU A 53 -21.24 -12.40 8.71
CA LEU A 53 -19.99 -12.80 8.06
C LEU A 53 -18.80 -12.65 9.03
N ALA A 54 -17.80 -13.50 8.84
CA ALA A 54 -16.55 -13.43 9.59
C ALA A 54 -15.77 -12.14 9.30
N GLU A 55 -15.02 -11.66 10.30
CA GLU A 55 -14.11 -10.53 10.16
C GLU A 55 -13.06 -10.76 9.07
N TRP A 56 -12.64 -9.66 8.46
CA TRP A 56 -11.56 -9.59 7.49
C TRP A 56 -10.45 -8.69 8.05
N PRO A 57 -9.51 -9.26 8.82
CA PRO A 57 -8.43 -8.49 9.42
C PRO A 57 -7.36 -8.15 8.39
N ILE A 58 -6.78 -6.96 8.51
CA ILE A 58 -5.62 -6.52 7.71
C ILE A 58 -4.43 -6.23 8.63
N ARG A 59 -3.23 -6.34 8.06
CA ARG A 59 -1.97 -5.94 8.72
C ARG A 59 -1.23 -5.00 7.79
N ILE A 60 -0.63 -3.96 8.34
CA ILE A 60 0.09 -2.94 7.57
C ILE A 60 1.51 -2.82 8.11
N GLY A 61 2.49 -3.01 7.23
CA GLY A 61 3.90 -2.71 7.49
C GLY A 61 4.31 -1.46 6.72
N ILE A 62 5.11 -0.60 7.33
CA ILE A 62 5.64 0.61 6.72
C ILE A 62 7.14 0.66 6.96
N HIS A 63 7.90 0.93 5.90
CA HIS A 63 9.32 1.21 5.97
C HIS A 63 9.68 2.40 5.08
N THR A 64 10.83 3.02 5.33
CA THR A 64 11.34 4.17 4.59
C THR A 64 12.82 3.98 4.31
N GLY A 65 13.24 4.30 3.08
CA GLY A 65 14.61 4.16 2.65
C GLY A 65 14.72 4.36 1.14
N PRO A 66 15.95 4.36 0.60
CA PRO A 66 16.18 4.45 -0.83
C PRO A 66 15.63 3.21 -1.55
N VAL A 67 15.10 3.41 -2.76
CA VAL A 67 14.59 2.36 -3.64
C VAL A 67 14.91 2.69 -5.10
N ILE A 68 14.95 1.66 -5.93
CA ILE A 68 15.00 1.78 -7.39
C ILE A 68 13.59 1.51 -7.90
N ALA A 69 13.06 2.38 -8.76
CA ALA A 69 11.75 2.20 -9.38
C ALA A 69 11.86 2.25 -10.90
N GLY A 70 11.03 1.48 -11.60
CA GLY A 70 11.07 1.44 -13.07
C GLY A 70 10.06 0.50 -13.69
N VAL A 71 9.98 0.55 -15.02
CA VAL A 71 9.16 -0.38 -15.80
C VAL A 71 9.98 -1.62 -16.16
N VAL A 72 9.48 -2.80 -15.80
CA VAL A 72 10.14 -4.09 -16.08
C VAL A 72 9.29 -4.98 -16.97
N GLY A 73 9.99 -5.76 -17.80
CA GLY A 73 9.41 -6.75 -18.70
C GLY A 73 9.43 -6.30 -20.17
N GLU A 74 9.61 -7.25 -21.09
CA GLU A 74 9.63 -6.97 -22.53
C GLU A 74 8.28 -7.25 -23.22
N LYS A 75 7.53 -8.24 -22.69
CA LYS A 75 6.21 -8.64 -23.22
C LYS A 75 5.06 -8.24 -22.31
N LYS A 76 5.33 -8.10 -21.02
CA LYS A 76 4.38 -7.67 -20.00
C LYS A 76 5.08 -6.63 -19.13
N PHE A 77 4.79 -5.38 -19.40
CA PHE A 77 5.36 -4.25 -18.69
C PHE A 77 4.66 -4.08 -17.34
N ALA A 78 5.43 -3.84 -16.28
CA ALA A 78 4.93 -3.51 -14.95
C ALA A 78 5.82 -2.43 -14.32
N TYR A 79 5.21 -1.41 -13.71
CA TYR A 79 5.93 -0.46 -12.87
C TYR A 79 6.13 -1.08 -11.48
N ASP A 80 7.37 -1.10 -11.02
CA ASP A 80 7.75 -1.86 -9.85
C ASP A 80 8.97 -1.22 -9.14
N VAL A 81 9.25 -1.65 -7.91
CA VAL A 81 10.29 -1.13 -7.02
C VAL A 81 11.16 -2.26 -6.44
N TRP A 82 12.46 -2.01 -6.28
CA TRP A 82 13.46 -2.95 -5.74
C TRP A 82 14.51 -2.24 -4.88
N GLY A 83 15.23 -3.02 -4.06
CA GLY A 83 16.30 -2.56 -3.18
C GLY A 83 16.12 -3.11 -1.77
N ASP A 84 17.12 -2.95 -0.91
CA ASP A 84 17.11 -3.51 0.45
C ASP A 84 15.97 -3.02 1.34
N THR A 85 15.36 -1.88 0.98
CA THR A 85 14.20 -1.29 1.68
C THR A 85 12.88 -2.04 1.41
N VAL A 86 12.80 -2.80 0.31
CA VAL A 86 11.56 -3.43 -0.22
C VAL A 86 11.35 -4.84 0.30
#